data_AF-A0AAV2S5J7-F1
#
_entry.id   AF-A0AAV2S5J7-F1
#
_cell.length_a   1.000
_cell.length_b   1.000
_cell.length_c   1.000
_cell.angle_alpha   90.00
_cell.angle_beta   90.00
_cell.angle_gamma   90.00
#
_symmetry.space_group_name_H-M   'P 1'
#
loop_
_entity.id
_entity.type
_entity.pdbx_description
1 polymer ?
#
loop_
_entity_poly.entity_id
_entity_poly.type
_entity_poly.pdbx_seq_one_letter_code
_entity_poly.pdbx_strand_id
1 'polypeptide(L)'
;YGGRIGRNQMSWDLGLDNEDLKDNSVLNQALQLLDRTFHLVMVSEHMDESLVLLKHLLCWNDEDIIGLAKNIRKDHYRTRLSHRNVETLHKLNQGDLLIYNHFKEKYVK
;
A
#
# COMPACT_ATOMS: atom_id res chain seq x y z
N TYR A 1 22.97 -0.54 -8.76
CA TYR A 1 21.77 -0.57 -7.90
C TYR A 1 21.43 -2.01 -7.54
N GLY A 2 22.13 -2.56 -6.54
CA GLY A 2 21.84 -3.89 -5.98
C GLY A 2 21.07 -3.76 -4.66
N GLY A 3 20.08 -2.87 -4.63
CA GLY A 3 19.31 -2.52 -3.44
C GLY A 3 18.32 -3.62 -3.12
N ARG A 4 18.29 -3.97 -1.83
CA ARG A 4 17.32 -4.82 -1.14
C ARG A 4 15.96 -4.94 -1.85
N ILE A 5 15.62 -6.15 -2.30
CA ILE A 5 14.33 -6.47 -2.94
C ILE A 5 13.50 -7.32 -1.98
N GLY A 6 12.25 -6.90 -1.74
CA GLY A 6 11.16 -7.78 -1.33
C GLY A 6 10.79 -7.84 0.15
N ARG A 7 11.54 -7.21 1.07
CA ARG A 7 11.14 -7.10 2.49
C ARG A 7 10.99 -5.64 2.87
N ASN A 8 9.78 -5.25 3.29
CA ASN A 8 9.42 -3.86 3.59
C ASN A 8 9.80 -2.91 2.42
N GLN A 9 9.46 -3.31 1.19
CA GLN A 9 9.85 -2.57 0.00
C GLN A 9 9.15 -1.22 -0.06
N MET A 10 7.86 -1.17 0.27
CA MET A 10 7.08 0.07 0.25
C MET A 10 7.63 1.07 1.27
N SER A 11 7.91 0.60 2.48
CA SER A 11 8.51 1.40 3.55
C SER A 11 9.88 1.94 3.13
N TRP A 12 10.70 1.12 2.49
CA TRP A 12 12.00 1.52 1.95
C TRP A 12 11.88 2.60 0.87
N ASP A 13 10.97 2.41 -0.09
CA ASP A 13 10.73 3.37 -1.17
C ASP A 13 10.18 4.72 -0.62
N LEU A 14 9.52 4.69 0.55
CA LEU A 14 9.06 5.85 1.30
C LEU A 14 10.13 6.46 2.23
N GLY A 15 11.35 5.93 2.21
CA GLY A 15 12.50 6.47 2.92
C GLY A 15 12.73 5.93 4.33
N LEU A 16 12.03 4.86 4.75
CA LEU A 16 12.25 4.20 6.04
C LEU A 16 13.27 3.07 5.93
N ASP A 17 14.18 2.98 6.90
CA ASP A 17 15.14 1.89 6.97
C ASP A 17 14.75 0.79 7.99
N ASN A 18 15.62 -0.19 8.20
CA ASN A 18 15.33 -1.29 9.15
C ASN A 18 15.31 -0.87 10.61
N GLU A 19 16.08 0.14 10.98
CA GLU A 19 16.18 0.62 12.34
C GLU A 19 14.94 1.45 12.68
N ASP A 20 14.47 2.27 11.74
CA ASP A 20 13.22 3.01 11.86
C ASP A 20 12.02 2.10 12.13
N LEU A 21 11.97 0.94 11.47
CA LEU A 21 10.89 -0.04 11.62
C LEU A 21 10.87 -0.78 12.95
N LYS A 22 11.91 -0.64 13.79
CA LYS A 22 11.94 -1.21 15.15
C LYS A 22 11.32 -0.29 16.19
N ASP A 23 11.19 1.00 15.89
CA ASP A 23 10.65 2.01 16.81
C ASP A 23 9.24 2.43 16.40
N ASN A 24 8.27 2.09 17.24
CA ASN A 24 6.87 2.47 17.02
C ASN A 24 6.65 3.99 16.98
N SER A 25 7.47 4.78 17.68
CA SER A 25 7.41 6.24 17.65
C SER A 25 7.80 6.78 16.27
N VAL A 26 8.92 6.28 15.71
CA VAL A 26 9.40 6.65 14.38
C VAL A 26 8.38 6.24 13.32
N LEU A 27 7.84 5.04 13.43
CA LEU A 27 6.81 4.57 12.51
C LEU A 27 5.55 5.43 12.54
N ASN A 28 5.06 5.80 13.73
CA ASN A 28 3.89 6.67 13.86
C ASN A 28 4.16 8.07 13.28
N GLN A 29 5.36 8.62 13.47
CA GLN A 29 5.76 9.89 12.85
C GLN A 29 5.81 9.78 11.33
N ALA A 30 6.30 8.65 10.80
CA ALA A 30 6.31 8.37 9.38
C ALA A 30 4.88 8.30 8.82
N LEU A 31 3.95 7.60 9.47
CA LEU A 31 2.55 7.55 9.05
C LEU A 31 1.91 8.95 9.03
N GLN A 32 2.17 9.77 10.05
CA GLN A 32 1.70 11.16 10.09
C GLN A 32 2.32 12.02 8.99
N LEU A 33 3.59 11.80 8.66
CA LEU A 33 4.27 12.48 7.56
C LEU A 33 3.61 12.10 6.24
N LEU A 34 3.43 10.80 5.97
CA LEU A 34 2.77 10.30 4.76
C LEU A 34 1.35 10.88 4.61
N ASP A 35 0.60 10.97 5.70
CA ASP A 35 -0.74 11.58 5.73
C ASP A 35 -0.76 13.06 5.38
N ARG A 36 0.33 13.78 5.68
CA ARG A 36 0.47 15.21 5.34
C ARG A 36 1.02 15.40 3.93
N THR A 37 1.85 14.46 3.47
CA THR A 37 2.51 14.55 2.16
C THR A 37 1.58 14.16 1.02
N PHE A 38 0.80 13.10 1.18
CA PHE A 38 -0.06 12.58 0.12
C PHE A 38 -1.51 13.02 0.33
N HIS A 39 -2.06 13.75 -0.64
CA HIS A 39 -3.49 14.10 -0.68
C HIS A 39 -4.37 12.85 -0.86
N LEU A 40 -3.86 11.82 -1.55
CA LEU A 40 -4.53 10.54 -1.75
C LEU A 40 -3.50 9.42 -1.87
N VAL A 41 -3.78 8.32 -1.18
CA VAL A 41 -3.11 7.03 -1.38
C VAL A 41 -4.17 6.04 -1.86
N MET A 42 -3.98 5.50 -3.07
CA MET A 42 -4.91 4.56 -3.70
C MET A 42 -4.67 3.13 -3.22
N VAL A 43 -5.74 2.36 -3.03
CA VAL A 43 -5.68 0.97 -2.57
C VAL A 43 -6.15 0.04 -3.67
N SER A 44 -5.34 -0.97 -4.00
CA SER A 44 -5.60 -1.83 -5.16
C SER A 44 -6.91 -2.62 -5.08
N GLU A 45 -7.33 -2.96 -3.87
CA GLU A 45 -8.57 -3.66 -3.56
C GLU A 45 -9.81 -2.76 -3.64
N HIS A 46 -9.61 -1.44 -3.71
CA HIS A 46 -10.62 -0.39 -3.82
C HIS A 46 -10.27 0.54 -5.00
N MET A 47 -9.84 -0.04 -6.13
CA MET A 47 -9.32 0.74 -7.25
C MET A 47 -10.38 1.66 -7.84
N ASP A 48 -11.62 1.20 -7.96
CA ASP A 48 -12.71 1.99 -8.53
C ASP A 48 -13.01 3.21 -7.65
N GLU A 49 -13.10 3.02 -6.33
CA GLU A 49 -13.29 4.11 -5.36
C GLU A 49 -12.07 5.05 -5.34
N SER A 50 -10.86 4.48 -5.41
CA SER A 50 -9.61 5.23 -5.47
C SER A 50 -9.56 6.14 -6.70
N LEU A 51 -10.01 5.66 -7.86
CA LEU A 51 -10.08 6.43 -9.10
C LEU A 51 -11.13 7.54 -9.03
N VAL A 52 -12.28 7.29 -8.40
CA VAL A 52 -13.30 8.33 -8.16
C VAL A 52 -12.74 9.45 -7.26
N LEU A 53 -12.02 9.09 -6.18
CA LEU A 53 -11.35 10.08 -5.32
C LEU A 53 -10.28 10.86 -6.09
N LEU A 54 -9.47 10.18 -6.89
CA LEU A 54 -8.45 10.82 -7.72
C LEU A 54 -9.06 11.79 -8.74
N LYS A 55 -10.14 11.38 -9.40
CA LYS A 55 -10.90 12.21 -10.35
C LYS A 55 -11.30 13.53 -9.69
N HIS A 56 -11.91 13.47 -8.51
CA HIS A 56 -12.36 14.66 -7.79
C HIS A 56 -11.18 15.57 -7.40
N LEU A 57 -10.05 14.99 -6.96
CA LEU A 57 -8.86 15.78 -6.59
C LEU A 57 -8.22 16.50 -7.77
N LEU A 58 -8.28 15.93 -8.97
CA LEU A 58 -7.67 16.50 -10.18
C LEU A 58 -8.66 17.27 -11.06
N CYS A 59 -9.92 17.39 -10.62
CA CYS A 59 -11.02 17.98 -11.40
C CYS A 59 -11.18 17.33 -12.79
N TRP A 60 -11.03 16.01 -12.85
CA TRP A 60 -11.15 15.23 -14.08
C TRP A 60 -12.61 14.90 -14.43
N ASN A 61 -12.84 14.59 -15.70
CA ASN A 61 -14.13 14.10 -16.19
C ASN A 61 -14.22 12.58 -16.03
N ASP A 62 -15.43 12.02 -16.21
CA ASP A 62 -15.63 10.56 -16.11
C ASP A 62 -14.82 9.79 -17.15
N GLU A 63 -14.62 10.37 -18.33
CA GLU A 63 -13.87 9.78 -19.44
C GLU A 63 -12.39 9.53 -19.07
N ASP A 64 -11.82 10.33 -18.17
CA ASP A 64 -10.40 10.27 -17.78
C ASP A 64 -10.09 9.08 -16.84
N ILE A 65 -11.11 8.50 -16.21
CA ILE A 65 -10.96 7.36 -15.30
C ILE A 65 -11.46 6.03 -15.88
N ILE A 66 -11.87 6.02 -17.16
CA ILE A 66 -12.27 4.79 -17.83
C ILE A 66 -11.02 3.94 -18.10
N GLY A 67 -10.86 2.87 -17.31
CA GLY A 67 -9.76 1.93 -17.42
C GLY A 67 -10.21 0.54 -17.85
N LEU A 68 -9.36 -0.15 -18.61
CA LEU A 68 -9.46 -1.59 -18.80
C LEU A 68 -8.56 -2.29 -17.79
N ALA A 69 -9.09 -3.27 -17.07
CA ALA A 69 -8.31 -4.00 -16.09
C ALA A 69 -7.24 -4.85 -16.79
N LYS A 70 -5.99 -4.39 -16.70
CA LYS A 70 -4.81 -5.03 -17.29
C LYS A 70 -3.92 -5.58 -16.19
N ASN A 71 -3.23 -6.69 -16.46
CA ASN A 71 -2.36 -7.38 -15.51
C ASN A 71 -3.07 -7.95 -14.26
N ILE A 72 -4.38 -8.22 -14.33
CA ILE A 72 -5.06 -8.99 -13.29
C ILE A 72 -4.40 -10.37 -13.22
N ARG A 73 -3.95 -10.74 -12.02
CA ARG A 73 -3.43 -12.08 -11.76
C ARG A 73 -4.56 -13.09 -11.90
N LYS A 74 -4.46 -13.95 -12.92
CA LYS A 74 -5.44 -15.03 -13.17
C LYS A 74 -5.52 -15.99 -11.99
N ASP A 75 -6.71 -16.51 -11.71
CA ASP A 75 -6.96 -17.35 -10.54
C ASP A 75 -6.11 -18.63 -10.49
N HIS A 76 -5.81 -19.25 -11.63
CA HIS A 76 -4.95 -20.44 -11.67
C HIS A 76 -3.49 -20.16 -11.27
N TYR A 77 -3.04 -18.90 -11.26
CA TYR A 77 -1.74 -18.52 -10.69
C TYR A 77 -1.82 -18.17 -9.20
N ARG A 78 -3.01 -18.17 -8.58
CA ARG A 78 -3.18 -17.89 -7.16
C ARG A 78 -3.02 -19.17 -6.37
N THR A 79 -1.92 -19.24 -5.61
CA THR A 79 -1.70 -20.33 -4.66
C THR A 79 -2.23 -19.88 -3.29
N ARG A 80 -3.11 -20.68 -2.68
CA ARG A 80 -3.54 -20.44 -1.30
C ARG A 80 -2.34 -20.70 -0.37
N LEU A 81 -1.96 -19.68 0.39
CA LEU A 81 -0.90 -19.81 1.38
C LEU A 81 -1.44 -20.50 2.65
N SER A 82 -0.58 -21.26 3.33
CA SER A 82 -0.87 -21.76 4.67
C SER A 82 -0.89 -20.61 5.68
N HIS A 83 -1.64 -20.76 6.77
CA HIS A 83 -1.67 -19.76 7.86
C HIS A 83 -0.26 -19.42 8.36
N ARG A 84 0.61 -20.42 8.54
CA ARG A 84 2.02 -20.23 8.95
C ARG A 84 2.81 -19.36 7.95
N ASN A 85 2.60 -19.56 6.66
CA ASN A 85 3.27 -18.75 5.63
C ASN A 85 2.75 -17.32 5.64
N VAL A 86 1.44 -17.12 5.82
CA VAL A 86 0.84 -15.78 5.94
C VAL A 86 1.40 -15.03 7.15
N GLU A 87 1.43 -15.66 8.32
CA GLU A 87 2.03 -15.06 9.52
C GLU A 87 3.51 -14.73 9.35
N THR A 88 4.25 -15.62 8.68
CA THR A 88 5.66 -15.37 8.37
C THR A 88 5.79 -14.14 7.47
N LEU A 89 4.99 -14.05 6.41
CA LEU A 89 5.01 -12.89 5.50
C LEU A 89 4.63 -11.59 6.20
N HIS A 90 3.65 -11.60 7.10
CA HIS A 90 3.29 -10.44 7.92
C HIS A 90 4.46 -9.98 8.81
N LYS A 91 5.17 -10.92 9.45
CA LYS A 91 6.37 -10.60 10.25
C LYS A 91 7.52 -10.06 9.38
N LEU A 92 7.73 -10.65 8.20
CA LEU A 92 8.79 -10.22 7.28
C LEU A 92 8.53 -8.84 6.67
N ASN A 93 7.25 -8.44 6.53
CA ASN A 93 6.79 -7.20 5.91
C ASN A 93 5.99 -6.33 6.89
N GLN A 94 6.39 -6.31 8.17
CA GLN A 94 5.63 -5.62 9.21
C GLN A 94 5.47 -4.11 8.93
N GLY A 95 6.50 -3.45 8.39
CA GLY A 95 6.46 -2.03 8.05
C GLY A 95 5.42 -1.75 6.97
N ASP A 96 5.51 -2.48 5.87
CA ASP A 96 4.57 -2.34 4.74
C ASP A 96 3.14 -2.69 5.16
N LEU A 97 2.97 -3.70 6.02
CA LEU A 97 1.66 -4.08 6.54
C LEU A 97 1.03 -2.95 7.37
N LEU A 98 1.83 -2.25 8.18
CA LEU A 98 1.34 -1.14 9.00
C LEU A 98 0.93 0.06 8.13
N ILE A 99 1.74 0.40 7.13
CA ILE A 99 1.42 1.46 6.16
C ILE A 99 0.14 1.09 5.39
N TYR A 100 0.07 -0.13 4.86
CA TYR A 100 -1.08 -0.61 4.10
C TYR A 100 -2.37 -0.57 4.93
N ASN A 101 -2.34 -1.07 6.17
CA ASN A 101 -3.53 -1.07 7.04
C ASN A 101 -4.00 0.36 7.36
N HIS A 102 -3.07 1.26 7.67
CA HIS A 102 -3.38 2.66 7.97
C HIS A 102 -4.14 3.35 6.83
N PHE A 103 -3.70 3.17 5.59
CA PHE A 103 -4.39 3.78 4.43
C PHE A 103 -5.65 3.03 4.03
N LYS A 104 -5.66 1.69 4.14
CA LYS A 104 -6.83 0.87 3.83
C LYS A 104 -8.02 1.21 4.73
N GLU A 105 -7.80 1.41 6.02
CA GLU A 105 -8.88 1.74 6.98
C GLU A 105 -9.63 3.02 6.62
N LYS A 106 -9.01 3.93 5.85
CA LYS A 106 -9.65 5.17 5.38
C LYS A 106 -10.74 4.94 4.32
N TYR A 107 -10.75 3.78 3.65
CA TYR A 107 -11.75 3.40 2.66
C TYR A 107 -12.96 2.65 3.26
N VAL A 108 -12.86 2.22 4.52
CA VAL A 108 -13.89 1.41 5.20
C VAL A 108 -14.81 2.28 6.09
N LYS A 109 -14.50 3.57 6.22
CA LYS A 109 -15.34 4.56 6.92
C LYS A 109 -16.37 5.17 5.98
#